data_AF-A0A920CCM1-F1
#
_entry.id   AF-A0A920CCM1-F1
#
_cell.length_a   1.000
_cell.length_b   1.000
_cell.length_c   1.000
_cell.angle_alpha   90.00
_cell.angle_beta   90.00
_cell.angle_gamma   90.00
#
_symmetry.space_group_name_H-M   'P 1'
#
loop_
_entity.id
_entity.type
_entity.pdbx_description
1 polymer ?
#
loop_
_entity_poly.entity_id
_entity_poly.type
_entity_poly.pdbx_seq_one_letter_code
_entity_poly.pdbx_strand_id
1 'polypeptide(L)'
;MLTVQQAAETLLKEFNQPLSSKELAKLIIDRNLVSSSAKEPELSFAQTLERNIRMNSGNNPRLEFVQTSSGRKITLPSIQTRITNTNDSSVTEEITIRLPKSIINKINIINQINNNSTTCSIEDTIIFLLKKGILTSAPEILNQLKHELEDSLDL
;
A
#
# COMPACT_ATOMS: atom_id res chain seq x y z
N MET A 1 -3.34 20.92 25.81
CA MET A 1 -2.64 21.20 24.55
C MET A 1 -1.93 19.92 24.14
N LEU A 2 -2.10 19.47 22.91
CA LEU A 2 -1.47 18.22 22.44
C LEU A 2 0.03 18.44 22.24
N THR A 3 0.82 17.40 22.47
CA THR A 3 2.21 17.38 21.98
C THR A 3 2.22 17.09 20.48
N VAL A 4 3.34 17.39 19.80
CA VAL A 4 3.54 17.05 18.38
C VAL A 4 3.34 15.54 18.15
N GLN A 5 3.78 14.70 19.10
CA GLN A 5 3.60 13.26 19.06
C GLN A 5 2.11 12.83 19.15
N GLN A 6 1.35 13.42 20.06
CA GLN A 6 -0.08 13.12 20.22
C GLN A 6 -0.91 13.60 19.02
N ALA A 7 -0.54 14.75 18.45
CA ALA A 7 -1.18 15.24 17.23
C ALA A 7 -0.90 14.34 16.03
N ALA A 8 0.35 13.88 15.88
CA ALA A 8 0.71 12.89 14.85
C ALA A 8 -0.04 11.56 15.04
N GLU A 9 -0.20 11.07 16.27
CA GLU A 9 -1.00 9.87 16.56
C GLU A 9 -2.46 10.03 16.11
N THR A 10 -3.06 11.19 16.41
CA THR A 10 -4.45 11.50 16.04
C THR A 10 -4.63 11.47 14.52
N LEU A 11 -3.72 12.11 13.79
CA LEU A 11 -3.74 12.11 12.32
C LEU A 11 -3.54 10.70 11.75
N LEU A 12 -2.59 9.93 12.28
CA LEU A 12 -2.35 8.57 11.79
C LEU A 12 -3.56 7.64 12.05
N LYS A 13 -4.28 7.83 13.16
CA LYS A 13 -5.54 7.10 13.43
C LYS A 13 -6.64 7.48 12.43
N GLU A 14 -6.75 8.75 12.09
CA GLU A 14 -7.77 9.25 11.17
C GLU A 14 -7.53 8.82 9.72
N PHE A 15 -6.30 9.02 9.23
CA PHE A 15 -5.95 8.67 7.86
C PHE A 15 -5.69 7.17 7.67
N ASN A 16 -5.46 6.43 8.77
CA ASN A 16 -5.21 4.99 8.79
C ASN A 16 -4.14 4.51 7.78
N GLN A 17 -3.14 5.35 7.49
CA GLN A 17 -2.06 5.07 6.56
C GLN A 17 -0.74 5.72 7.02
N PRO A 18 0.43 5.19 6.62
CA PRO A 18 1.71 5.83 6.91
C PRO A 18 1.86 7.16 6.18
N LEU A 19 2.36 8.16 6.89
CA LEU A 19 2.61 9.51 6.37
C LEU A 19 4.06 9.94 6.65
N SER A 20 4.63 10.78 5.79
CA SER A 20 5.96 11.35 6.02
C SER A 20 5.95 12.37 7.17
N SER A 21 7.13 12.65 7.73
CA SER A 21 7.33 13.66 8.77
C SER A 21 6.86 15.05 8.33
N LYS A 22 7.09 15.41 7.06
CA LYS A 22 6.64 16.67 6.47
C LYS A 22 5.13 16.75 6.31
N GLU A 23 4.49 15.70 5.79
CA GLU A 23 3.03 15.64 5.65
C GLU A 23 2.34 15.76 7.00
N LEU A 24 2.83 15.05 8.02
CA LEU A 24 2.30 15.15 9.38
C LEU A 24 2.49 16.57 9.95
N ALA A 25 3.67 17.16 9.81
CA ALA A 25 3.93 18.50 10.31
C ALA A 25 3.01 19.55 9.66
N LYS A 26 2.81 19.46 8.35
CA LYS A 26 1.89 20.34 7.61
C LYS A 26 0.45 20.19 8.11
N LEU A 27 -0.05 18.95 8.23
CA LEU A 27 -1.40 18.67 8.72
C LEU A 27 -1.63 19.14 10.15
N ILE A 28 -0.62 19.04 11.02
CA ILE A 28 -0.68 19.53 12.41
C ILE A 28 -0.88 21.05 12.44
N ILE A 29 -0.18 21.77 11.56
CA ILE A 29 -0.27 23.24 11.45
C ILE A 29 -1.59 23.64 10.82
N ASP A 30 -1.95 23.04 9.68
CA ASP A 30 -3.18 23.35 8.94
C ASP A 30 -4.43 23.18 9.81
N ARG A 31 -4.39 22.21 10.74
CA ARG A 31 -5.49 21.92 11.68
C ARG A 31 -5.32 22.57 13.06
N ASN A 32 -4.29 23.40 13.26
CA ASN A 32 -3.99 24.07 14.53
C ASN A 32 -3.96 23.13 15.75
N LEU A 33 -3.48 21.88 15.58
CA LEU A 33 -3.48 20.88 16.66
C LEU A 33 -2.43 21.17 17.74
N VAL A 34 -1.34 21.83 17.35
CA VAL A 34 -0.23 22.22 18.22
C VAL A 34 0.26 23.59 17.77
N SER A 35 0.42 24.52 18.71
CA SER A 35 1.05 25.81 18.40
C SER A 35 2.57 25.72 18.52
N SER A 36 3.26 26.46 17.66
CA SER A 36 4.72 26.59 17.68
C SER A 36 5.09 28.07 17.76
N SER A 37 6.13 28.37 18.53
CA SER A 37 6.78 29.69 18.53
C SER A 37 7.99 29.75 17.59
N ALA A 38 8.29 28.66 16.85
CA ALA A 38 9.42 28.59 15.95
C ALA A 38 9.20 29.45 14.69
N LYS A 39 10.30 29.95 14.11
CA LYS A 39 10.26 30.70 12.84
C LYS A 39 9.73 29.85 11.67
N GLU A 40 10.04 28.55 11.68
CA GLU A 40 9.59 27.58 10.69
C GLU A 40 8.93 26.39 11.42
N PRO A 41 7.64 26.50 11.80
CA PRO A 41 6.93 25.49 12.57
C PRO A 41 6.93 24.11 11.92
N GLU A 42 6.77 24.04 10.59
CA GLU A 42 6.66 22.78 9.85
C GLU A 42 7.97 21.97 9.96
N LEU A 43 9.11 22.61 9.70
CA LEU A 43 10.42 21.98 9.79
C LEU A 43 10.74 21.59 11.23
N SER A 44 10.42 22.45 12.19
CA SER A 44 10.61 22.17 13.61
C SER A 44 9.83 20.93 14.06
N PHE A 45 8.56 20.82 13.69
CA PHE A 45 7.71 19.67 14.01
C PHE A 45 8.17 18.40 13.31
N ALA A 46 8.51 18.46 12.02
CA ALA A 46 9.01 17.30 11.29
C ALA A 46 10.31 16.75 11.92
N GLN A 47 11.27 17.63 12.24
CA GLN A 47 12.52 17.24 12.88
C GLN A 47 12.31 16.69 14.30
N THR A 48 11.39 17.28 15.05
CA THR A 48 11.03 16.84 16.41
C THR A 48 10.45 15.43 16.37
N LEU A 49 9.50 15.16 15.47
CA LEU A 49 8.92 13.84 15.26
C LEU A 49 10.03 12.81 14.96
N GLU A 50 10.89 13.10 13.99
CA GLU A 50 11.94 12.17 13.60
C GLU A 50 12.97 11.91 14.71
N ARG A 51 13.40 12.96 15.41
CA ARG A 51 14.32 12.83 16.54
C ARG A 51 13.70 11.98 17.64
N ASN A 52 12.45 12.25 17.99
CA ASN A 52 11.76 11.56 19.07
C ASN A 52 11.63 10.07 18.75
N ILE A 53 11.26 9.70 17.52
CA ILE A 53 11.17 8.31 17.08
C ILE A 53 12.56 7.65 17.07
N ARG A 54 13.57 8.29 16.47
CA ARG A 54 14.93 7.71 16.33
C ARG A 54 15.62 7.48 17.66
N MET A 55 15.50 8.44 18.58
CA MET A 55 16.14 8.39 19.90
C MET A 55 15.26 7.73 20.96
N ASN A 56 14.03 7.35 20.58
CA ASN A 56 12.97 6.89 21.48
C ASN A 56 12.80 7.79 22.72
N SER A 57 13.01 9.10 22.56
CA SER A 57 12.98 10.10 23.62
C SER A 57 11.87 11.10 23.30
N GLY A 58 10.81 11.14 24.11
CA GLY A 58 9.59 11.88 23.78
C GLY A 58 8.69 11.19 22.74
N ASN A 59 8.96 9.93 22.39
CA ASN A 59 8.12 9.09 21.53
C ASN A 59 6.92 8.51 22.31
N ASN A 60 6.08 9.38 22.86
CA ASN A 60 4.87 9.00 23.55
C ASN A 60 3.70 9.89 23.09
N PRO A 61 2.70 9.36 22.37
CA PRO A 61 2.50 7.96 21.95
C PRO A 61 3.61 7.41 21.04
N ARG A 62 3.79 6.07 21.03
CA ARG A 62 4.83 5.39 20.25
C ARG A 62 4.50 5.42 18.77
N LEU A 63 5.38 6.05 17.99
CA LEU A 63 5.38 6.04 16.53
C LEU A 63 6.61 5.28 16.02
N GLU A 64 6.51 4.71 14.83
CA GLU A 64 7.57 3.90 14.21
C GLU A 64 7.81 4.30 12.75
N PHE A 65 9.04 4.05 12.28
CA PHE A 65 9.36 4.21 10.87
C PHE A 65 9.02 2.94 10.10
N VAL A 66 8.42 3.11 8.93
CA VAL A 66 8.12 2.04 7.97
C VAL A 66 8.66 2.41 6.58
N GLN A 67 9.21 1.43 5.87
CA GLN A 67 9.64 1.62 4.50
C GLN A 67 8.45 1.39 3.56
N THR A 68 8.16 2.38 2.71
CA THR A 68 7.12 2.29 1.67
C THR A 68 7.75 2.47 0.28
N SER A 69 6.99 2.22 -0.79
CA SER A 69 7.43 2.45 -2.17
C SER A 69 7.84 3.92 -2.43
N SER A 70 7.25 4.86 -1.69
CA SER A 70 7.57 6.29 -1.75
C SER A 70 8.65 6.73 -0.75
N GLY A 71 9.32 5.78 -0.08
CA GLY A 71 10.37 6.03 0.92
C GLY A 71 9.92 5.80 2.36
N ARG A 72 10.72 6.30 3.31
CA ARG A 72 10.48 6.12 4.75
C ARG A 72 9.33 7.00 5.23
N LYS A 73 8.31 6.37 5.82
CA LYS A 73 7.14 7.05 6.43
C LYS A 73 7.04 6.72 7.92
N ILE A 74 6.16 7.41 8.62
CA ILE A 74 5.85 7.25 10.03
C ILE A 74 4.47 6.61 10.15
N THR A 75 4.33 5.66 11.06
CA THR A 75 3.07 4.95 11.32
C THR A 75 2.91 4.63 12.80
N LEU A 76 1.74 4.13 13.17
CA LEU A 76 1.46 3.57 14.49
C LEU A 76 1.84 2.09 14.52
N PRO A 77 2.34 1.54 15.65
CA PRO A 77 2.60 0.10 15.78
C PRO A 77 1.37 -0.77 15.47
N SER A 78 0.18 -0.29 15.81
CA SER A 78 -1.10 -0.95 15.51
C SER A 78 -1.46 -0.95 14.03
N ILE A 79 -1.02 0.06 13.28
CA ILE A 79 -1.16 0.12 11.82
C ILE A 79 -0.01 -0.66 11.17
N GLN A 80 1.20 -0.65 11.74
CA GLN A 80 2.33 -1.41 11.23
C GLN A 80 2.10 -2.91 11.32
N THR A 81 1.49 -3.41 12.39
CA THR A 81 1.06 -4.81 12.48
C THR A 81 0.02 -5.15 11.42
N ARG A 82 -0.87 -4.21 11.05
CA ARG A 82 -1.69 -4.37 9.85
C ARG A 82 -0.81 -4.41 8.60
N ILE A 83 0.14 -3.48 8.43
CA ILE A 83 0.99 -3.40 7.22
C ILE A 83 1.91 -4.61 7.05
N THR A 84 2.49 -5.14 8.12
CA THR A 84 3.32 -6.35 8.09
C THR A 84 2.48 -7.61 7.93
N ASN A 85 1.21 -7.59 8.36
CA ASN A 85 0.22 -8.59 7.99
C ASN A 85 -0.39 -8.31 6.60
N THR A 86 -0.19 -7.12 6.01
CA THR A 86 -0.65 -6.73 4.68
C THR A 86 0.48 -6.67 3.64
N ASN A 87 1.64 -7.29 3.92
CA ASN A 87 2.40 -7.90 2.83
C ASN A 87 1.65 -9.12 2.25
N ASP A 88 0.52 -9.53 2.83
CA ASP A 88 -0.54 -10.22 2.10
C ASP A 88 -1.92 -10.00 2.76
N SER A 89 -2.49 -8.83 2.50
CA SER A 89 -3.95 -8.69 2.52
C SER A 89 -4.40 -8.14 1.17
N SER A 90 -3.83 -8.73 0.12
CA SER A 90 -4.72 -9.16 -0.95
C SER A 90 -5.83 -9.95 -0.25
N VAL A 91 -7.09 -9.59 -0.48
CA VAL A 91 -8.16 -10.54 -0.22
C VAL A 91 -7.88 -11.67 -1.22
N THR A 92 -7.06 -12.64 -0.80
CA THR A 92 -6.77 -13.82 -1.58
C THR A 92 -7.96 -14.74 -1.40
N GLU A 93 -8.87 -14.65 -2.34
CA GLU A 93 -9.86 -15.70 -2.52
C GLU A 93 -9.15 -16.91 -3.13
N GLU A 94 -9.29 -18.07 -2.48
CA GLU A 94 -8.76 -19.31 -3.02
C GLU A 94 -9.60 -19.74 -4.21
N ILE A 95 -9.04 -19.63 -5.41
CA ILE A 95 -9.69 -20.06 -6.65
C ILE A 95 -9.17 -21.45 -7.01
N THR A 96 -9.99 -22.48 -6.81
CA THR A 96 -9.71 -23.83 -7.30
C THR A 96 -10.30 -24.03 -8.69
N ILE A 97 -9.45 -24.16 -9.71
CA ILE A 97 -9.86 -24.46 -11.10
C ILE A 97 -9.42 -25.86 -11.52
N ARG A 98 -10.29 -26.57 -12.25
CA ARG A 98 -9.94 -27.83 -12.92
C ARG A 98 -9.59 -27.54 -14.37
N LEU A 99 -8.33 -27.74 -14.73
CA LEU A 99 -7.83 -27.54 -16.08
C LEU A 99 -7.71 -28.88 -16.84
N PRO A 100 -8.04 -28.92 -18.14
CA PRO A 100 -7.70 -30.04 -19.00
C PRO A 100 -6.19 -30.31 -19.03
N LYS A 101 -5.79 -31.59 -19.07
CA LYS A 101 -4.37 -32.01 -19.11
C LYS A 101 -3.56 -31.34 -20.22
N SER A 102 -4.20 -31.06 -21.36
CA SER A 102 -3.57 -30.36 -22.49
C SER A 102 -3.11 -28.95 -22.15
N ILE A 103 -3.81 -28.23 -21.26
CA ILE A 103 -3.44 -26.88 -20.82
C ILE A 103 -2.31 -26.96 -19.79
N ILE A 104 -2.40 -27.90 -18.84
CA ILE A 104 -1.35 -28.13 -17.84
C ILE A 104 -0.01 -28.42 -18.52
N ASN A 105 -0.01 -29.25 -19.56
CA ASN A 105 1.20 -29.56 -20.32
C ASN A 105 1.79 -28.32 -20.99
N LYS A 106 0.96 -27.41 -21.52
CA LYS A 106 1.44 -26.14 -22.11
C LYS A 106 2.07 -25.23 -21.05
N ILE A 107 1.46 -25.12 -19.87
CA ILE A 107 1.99 -24.34 -18.75
C ILE A 107 3.37 -24.88 -18.34
N ASN A 108 3.51 -26.20 -18.25
CA ASN A 108 4.79 -26.84 -17.92
C ASN A 108 5.88 -26.56 -18.96
N ILE A 109 5.54 -26.58 -20.26
CA ILE A 109 6.50 -26.24 -21.32
C ILE A 109 6.95 -24.78 -21.19
N ILE A 110 6.02 -23.85 -20.93
CA ILE A 110 6.34 -22.43 -20.77
C ILE A 110 7.21 -22.19 -19.54
N ASN A 111 6.91 -22.88 -18.43
CA ASN A 111 7.71 -22.82 -17.21
C ASN A 111 9.16 -23.29 -17.49
N GLN A 112 9.31 -24.39 -18.23
CA GLN A 112 10.63 -24.92 -18.61
C GLN A 112 11.45 -23.95 -19.48
N ILE A 113 10.80 -23.24 -20.40
CA ILE A 113 11.45 -22.28 -21.30
C ILE A 113 11.90 -21.01 -20.55
N ASN A 114 11.18 -20.60 -19.50
CA ASN A 114 11.45 -19.38 -18.74
C ASN A 114 12.51 -19.52 -17.62
N ASN A 115 13.09 -20.71 -17.43
CA ASN A 115 14.03 -21.06 -16.34
C ASN A 115 15.40 -20.36 -16.35
N ASN A 116 15.56 -19.22 -17.04
CA ASN A 116 16.78 -18.40 -16.96
C ASN A 116 16.84 -17.54 -15.68
N SER A 117 15.90 -17.69 -14.75
CA SER A 117 15.89 -16.96 -13.49
C SER A 117 15.47 -17.86 -12.32
N THR A 118 16.21 -17.73 -11.23
CA THR A 118 16.49 -18.78 -10.23
C THR A 118 15.33 -19.15 -9.29
N THR A 119 14.08 -18.77 -9.55
CA THR A 119 12.93 -19.03 -8.65
C THR A 119 11.57 -18.92 -9.37
N CYS A 120 11.27 -19.77 -10.36
CA CYS A 120 9.94 -19.76 -11.01
C CYS A 120 9.11 -20.98 -10.60
N SER A 121 8.09 -20.77 -9.76
CA SER A 121 7.12 -21.82 -9.47
C SER A 121 6.04 -21.90 -10.57
N ILE A 122 5.30 -23.00 -10.64
CA ILE A 122 4.21 -23.17 -11.62
C ILE A 122 3.15 -22.09 -11.40
N GLU A 123 2.90 -21.76 -10.14
CA GLU A 123 2.01 -20.70 -9.70
C GLU A 123 2.42 -19.34 -10.28
N ASP A 124 3.71 -18.99 -10.25
CA ASP A 124 4.21 -17.74 -10.84
C ASP A 124 3.97 -17.70 -12.35
N THR A 125 4.17 -18.82 -13.04
CA THR A 125 3.89 -18.95 -14.47
C THR A 125 2.39 -18.77 -14.75
N ILE A 126 1.51 -19.33 -13.93
CA ILE A 126 0.06 -19.17 -14.05
C ILE A 126 -0.32 -17.70 -13.83
N ILE A 127 0.20 -17.05 -12.78
CA ILE A 127 -0.05 -15.64 -12.50
C ILE A 127 0.41 -14.76 -13.66
N PHE A 128 1.60 -15.04 -14.21
CA PHE A 128 2.13 -14.31 -15.36
C PHE A 128 1.23 -14.43 -16.59
N LEU A 129 0.77 -15.65 -16.91
CA LEU A 129 -0.11 -15.90 -18.05
C LEU A 129 -1.48 -15.24 -17.85
N LEU A 130 -2.03 -15.26 -16.63
CA LEU A 130 -3.28 -14.58 -16.31
C LEU A 130 -3.15 -13.07 -16.47
N LYS A 131 -2.08 -12.46 -15.94
CA LYS A 131 -1.82 -11.02 -16.10
C LYS A 131 -1.72 -10.62 -17.57
N LYS A 132 -0.97 -11.39 -18.37
CA LYS A 132 -0.87 -11.17 -19.82
C LYS A 132 -2.20 -11.33 -20.53
N GLY A 133 -2.99 -12.36 -20.20
CA GLY A 133 -4.30 -12.59 -20.78
C GLY A 133 -5.30 -11.48 -20.47
N ILE A 134 -5.35 -11.03 -19.22
CA ILE A 134 -6.20 -9.91 -18.78
C ILE A 134 -5.81 -8.62 -19.50
N LEU A 135 -4.52 -8.32 -19.61
CA LEU A 135 -4.05 -7.11 -20.32
C LEU A 135 -4.44 -7.12 -21.80
N THR A 136 -4.37 -8.27 -22.45
CA THR A 136 -4.76 -8.42 -23.86
C THR A 136 -6.27 -8.34 -24.06
N SER A 137 -7.07 -8.81 -23.10
CA SER A 137 -8.55 -8.81 -23.16
C SER A 137 -9.21 -7.56 -22.58
N ALA A 138 -8.47 -6.73 -21.84
CA ALA A 138 -8.93 -5.47 -21.27
C ALA A 138 -9.69 -4.56 -22.27
N PRO A 139 -9.22 -4.32 -23.51
CA PRO A 139 -9.97 -3.49 -24.46
C PRO A 139 -11.30 -4.11 -24.89
N GLU A 140 -11.40 -5.43 -25.01
CA GLU A 140 -12.65 -6.12 -25.36
C GLU A 140 -13.65 -6.05 -24.20
N ILE A 141 -13.18 -6.29 -22.97
CA ILE A 141 -14.00 -6.19 -21.75
C ILE A 141 -14.54 -4.76 -21.58
N LEU A 142 -13.71 -3.74 -21.80
CA LEU A 142 -14.14 -2.34 -21.72
C LEU A 142 -15.19 -1.99 -22.77
N ASN A 143 -15.08 -2.54 -23.98
CA ASN A 143 -16.05 -2.30 -25.03
C ASN A 143 -17.39 -2.99 -24.75
N GLN A 144 -17.38 -4.22 -24.20
CA GLN A 144 -18.59 -4.90 -23.78
C GLN A 144 -19.30 -4.18 -22.62
N LEU A 145 -18.55 -3.75 -21.60
CA LEU A 145 -19.12 -3.00 -20.47
C LEU A 145 -19.72 -1.67 -20.90
N LYS A 146 -19.11 -0.97 -21.87
CA LYS A 146 -19.67 0.27 -22.43
C LYS A 146 -20.99 0.01 -23.13
N HIS A 147 -21.06 -1.04 -23.94
CA HIS A 147 -22.28 -1.41 -24.66
C HIS A 147 -23.42 -1.77 -23.68
N GLU A 148 -23.12 -2.53 -22.63
CA GLU A 148 -24.11 -2.88 -21.61
C GLU A 148 -24.59 -1.67 -20.79
N LEU A 149 -23.72 -0.68 -20.56
CA LEU A 149 -24.08 0.58 -19.89
C LEU A 149 -24.96 1.46 -20.79
N GLU A 150 -24.66 1.55 -22.08
CA GLU A 150 -25.46 2.30 -23.06
C GLU A 150 -26.85 1.68 -23.23
N ASP A 151 -26.94 0.35 -23.34
CA ASP A 151 -28.23 -0.37 -23.40
C ASP A 151 -29.07 -0.19 -22.12
N SER A 152 -28.44 0.06 -20.97
CA SER A 152 -29.14 0.27 -19.69
C SER A 152 -29.67 1.70 -19.50
N LEU A 153 -29.21 2.67 -20.31
CA LEU A 153 -29.58 4.09 -20.23
C LEU A 153 -30.66 4.50 -21.25
N ASP A 154 -30.95 3.64 -22.23
CA ASP A 154 -31.99 3.86 -23.26
C ASP A 154 -33.38 3.23 -22.90
N LEU A 155 -33.65 3.03 -21.60
CA LEU A 155 -34.92 2.57 -21.02
C LEU A 155 -35.53 3.60 -20.06
#